data_AF-H9JW43-F1
#
_entry.id   AF-H9JW43-F1
#
_cell.length_a   1.000
_cell.length_b   1.000
_cell.length_c   1.000
_cell.angle_alpha   90.00
_cell.angle_beta   90.00
_cell.angle_gamma   90.00
#
_symmetry.space_group_name_H-M   'P 1'
#
loop_
_entity.id
_entity.type
_entity.pdbx_description
1 polymer ?
#
loop_
_entity_poly.entity_id
_entity_poly.type
_entity_poly.pdbx_seq_one_letter_code
_entity_poly.pdbx_strand_id
1 'polypeptide(L)'
;MKRLSVLCSLLLVAAALGTELPLATPCDEEACKLPDCRCSSTNIPGGLRARDTPQFVTVTFDDGINVINIETYREVLYGRSNSNRCPAGATFYVSHEYTNYQLVNELYNRGFEIALHSISHRTPQAFWADATYQNLVQEIGDQKRQMAHFASIPASAIKGVRIPFLQMSGNTSFQVMADFDLLYDCTWPTTALTNPGLWPYTLHHESIQDCIIPPCPTASIPGPWVLPMISWRDLNNFPCSMVDGCFFTPDRTDEEGWFKFILTNFERHYLGNRAPFGFFVHEWFISSNPAIKRAFVRFMDIINNLNDVFMVNSAEVIDWVKNPVPIDRYRQQQCKFTMPSICRPSFCGPLTGTHNQLSYYMTICNTCPRNYPWVGNPLGQ
;
A
#
# COMPACT_ATOMS: atom_id res chain seq x y z
N MET A 1 -12.29 -56.91 52.96
CA MET A 1 -12.08 -56.91 51.49
C MET A 1 -12.14 -55.48 50.99
N LYS A 2 -11.14 -55.11 50.15
CA LYS A 2 -11.03 -53.94 49.24
C LYS A 2 -10.97 -52.51 49.82
N ARG A 3 -9.72 -52.03 49.96
CA ARG A 3 -9.25 -50.65 49.75
C ARG A 3 -9.17 -50.36 48.23
N LEU A 4 -9.31 -49.10 47.79
CA LEU A 4 -8.75 -48.50 46.56
C LEU A 4 -9.27 -47.04 46.46
N SER A 5 -8.62 -46.02 45.93
CA SER A 5 -7.25 -45.53 45.81
C SER A 5 -7.38 -44.11 45.22
N VAL A 6 -6.58 -43.17 45.70
CA VAL A 6 -6.44 -41.80 45.21
C VAL A 6 -5.91 -41.78 43.77
N LEU A 7 -6.38 -40.86 42.93
CA LEU A 7 -5.57 -40.32 41.83
C LEU A 7 -5.82 -38.82 41.69
N CYS A 8 -4.73 -38.06 41.85
CA CYS A 8 -4.61 -36.63 41.68
C CYS A 8 -3.85 -36.42 40.37
N SER A 9 -4.36 -35.59 39.45
CA SER A 9 -3.63 -35.17 38.25
C SER A 9 -3.87 -33.67 38.03
N LEU A 10 -2.84 -32.88 38.34
CA LEU A 10 -2.72 -31.48 37.93
C LEU A 10 -2.64 -31.39 36.39
N LEU A 11 -3.35 -30.44 35.80
CA LEU A 11 -3.10 -29.95 34.45
C LEU A 11 -2.80 -28.45 34.55
N LEU A 12 -1.55 -28.09 34.26
CA LEU A 12 -1.08 -26.72 34.11
C LEU A 12 -1.84 -26.05 32.96
N VAL A 13 -2.49 -24.91 33.25
CA VAL A 13 -2.88 -23.94 32.23
C VAL A 13 -1.71 -22.96 32.11
N ALA A 14 -0.90 -23.12 31.07
CA ALA A 14 0.12 -22.15 30.69
C ALA A 14 -0.59 -20.94 30.07
N ALA A 15 -0.52 -19.79 30.75
CA ALA A 15 -0.90 -18.50 30.21
C ALA A 15 0.05 -18.13 29.06
N ALA A 16 -0.48 -17.89 27.87
CA ALA A 16 0.23 -17.20 26.80
C ALA A 16 0.38 -15.72 27.20
N LEU A 17 1.41 -15.41 27.99
CA LEU A 17 1.90 -14.06 28.19
C LEU A 17 2.55 -13.60 26.89
N GLY A 18 2.02 -12.54 26.30
CA GLY A 18 2.59 -11.91 25.10
C GLY A 18 4.04 -11.53 25.36
N THR A 19 4.96 -12.20 24.68
CA THR A 19 6.37 -11.84 24.68
C THR A 19 6.50 -10.43 24.10
N GLU A 20 6.98 -9.47 24.90
CA GLU A 20 7.36 -8.15 24.40
C GLU A 20 8.29 -8.32 23.21
N LEU A 21 8.00 -7.61 22.11
CA LEU A 21 8.86 -7.66 20.94
C LEU A 21 10.23 -7.04 21.29
N PRO A 22 11.34 -7.63 20.82
CA PRO A 22 12.67 -7.07 21.05
C PRO A 22 12.75 -5.68 20.42
N LEU A 23 13.28 -4.70 21.16
CA LEU A 23 13.57 -3.37 20.62
C LEU A 23 14.61 -3.50 19.49
N ALA A 24 14.39 -2.81 18.37
CA ALA A 24 15.33 -2.83 17.28
C ALA A 24 16.62 -2.07 17.67
N THR A 25 17.78 -2.63 17.34
CA THR A 25 19.06 -1.95 17.51
C THR A 25 19.36 -1.09 16.28
N PRO A 26 20.28 -0.11 16.36
CA PRO A 26 20.84 0.53 15.19
C PRO A 26 21.28 -0.49 14.12
N CYS A 27 21.22 -0.08 12.86
CA CYS A 27 21.55 -0.93 11.72
C CYS A 27 22.92 -1.60 11.86
N ASP A 28 22.94 -2.92 11.76
CA ASP A 28 24.14 -3.70 11.48
C ASP A 28 24.19 -3.99 9.96
N GLU A 29 24.96 -3.19 9.23
CA GLU A 29 25.13 -3.31 7.77
C GLU A 29 25.81 -4.65 7.36
N GLU A 30 26.48 -5.35 8.28
CA GLU A 30 27.06 -6.68 8.00
C GLU A 30 26.02 -7.79 8.08
N ALA A 31 25.06 -7.68 9.01
CA ALA A 31 23.95 -8.62 9.15
C ALA A 31 22.81 -8.33 8.19
N CYS A 32 22.47 -7.06 7.98
CA CYS A 32 21.31 -6.64 7.20
C CYS A 32 21.61 -6.59 5.69
N LYS A 33 21.46 -7.74 5.03
CA LYS A 33 21.76 -7.91 3.61
C LYS A 33 20.51 -8.18 2.77
N LEU A 34 20.53 -7.64 1.55
CA LEU A 34 19.56 -7.98 0.51
C LEU A 34 19.63 -9.49 0.16
N PRO A 35 18.51 -10.13 -0.20
CA PRO A 35 17.19 -9.55 -0.47
C PRO A 35 16.27 -9.45 0.77
N ASP A 36 16.67 -9.96 1.92
CA ASP A 36 15.75 -10.14 3.05
C ASP A 36 15.75 -8.96 4.02
N CYS A 37 16.88 -8.27 4.17
CA CYS A 37 17.04 -7.14 5.07
C CYS A 37 17.63 -5.93 4.34
N ARG A 38 17.12 -4.76 4.68
CA ARG A 38 17.72 -3.48 4.32
C ARG A 38 17.43 -2.43 5.39
N CYS A 39 18.43 -1.64 5.74
CA CYS A 39 18.27 -0.55 6.70
C CYS A 39 17.67 0.71 6.07
N SER A 40 17.01 1.54 6.88
CA SER A 40 16.51 2.86 6.48
C SER A 40 17.68 3.76 6.10
N SER A 41 17.81 4.07 4.81
CA SER A 41 18.93 4.86 4.28
C SER A 41 18.53 5.58 3.00
N THR A 42 19.09 6.77 2.80
CA THR A 42 18.96 7.52 1.55
C THR A 42 19.92 7.03 0.46
N ASN A 43 20.83 6.10 0.78
CA ASN A 43 21.74 5.50 -0.19
C ASN A 43 20.98 4.57 -1.13
N ILE A 44 21.33 4.55 -2.41
CA ILE A 44 20.64 3.73 -3.42
C ILE A 44 20.93 2.23 -3.17
N PRO A 45 19.90 1.35 -3.21
CA PRO A 45 20.09 -0.10 -3.12
C PRO A 45 21.14 -0.64 -4.09
N GLY A 46 21.95 -1.59 -3.63
CA GLY A 46 23.01 -2.22 -4.44
C GLY A 46 24.22 -1.32 -4.72
N GLY A 47 24.30 -0.12 -4.12
CA GLY A 47 25.42 0.80 -4.34
C GLY A 47 25.47 1.40 -5.74
N LEU A 48 24.34 1.40 -6.46
CA LEU A 48 24.24 1.97 -7.80
C LEU A 48 24.40 3.49 -7.78
N ARG A 49 24.92 4.05 -8.87
CA ARG A 49 24.89 5.51 -9.08
C ARG A 49 23.49 5.94 -9.48
N ALA A 50 23.07 7.14 -9.09
CA ALA A 50 21.75 7.69 -9.45
C ALA A 50 21.48 7.63 -10.96
N ARG A 51 22.49 7.93 -11.80
CA ARG A 51 22.38 7.91 -13.27
C ARG A 51 22.14 6.51 -13.87
N ASP A 52 22.49 5.46 -13.14
CA ASP A 52 22.28 4.06 -13.55
C ASP A 52 21.03 3.45 -12.90
N THR A 53 20.31 4.21 -12.08
CA THR A 53 19.17 3.74 -11.27
C THR A 53 17.85 4.04 -11.96
N PRO A 54 16.94 3.06 -12.15
CA PRO A 54 15.59 3.32 -12.64
C PRO A 54 14.86 4.32 -11.72
N GLN A 55 14.22 5.34 -12.29
CA GLN A 55 13.29 6.17 -11.53
C GLN A 55 11.93 5.49 -11.50
N PHE A 56 11.51 5.02 -10.33
CA PHE A 56 10.16 4.47 -10.16
C PHE A 56 9.16 5.58 -9.84
N VAL A 57 7.97 5.48 -10.42
CA VAL A 57 6.80 6.28 -10.09
C VAL A 57 5.69 5.34 -9.65
N THR A 58 5.19 5.52 -8.43
CA THR A 58 4.05 4.77 -7.89
C THR A 58 2.84 5.68 -7.82
N VAL A 59 1.94 5.52 -8.79
CA VAL A 59 0.60 6.14 -8.75
C VAL A 59 -0.29 5.28 -7.89
N THR A 60 -0.96 5.89 -6.90
CA THR A 60 -1.84 5.15 -6.01
C THR A 60 -3.18 5.85 -5.82
N PHE A 61 -4.23 5.04 -5.69
CA PHE A 61 -5.56 5.50 -5.33
C PHE A 61 -6.02 4.80 -4.05
N ASP A 62 -6.55 5.58 -3.12
CA ASP A 62 -7.06 5.09 -1.85
C ASP A 62 -8.61 5.02 -1.89
N ASP A 63 -9.17 4.23 -0.97
CA ASP A 63 -10.60 4.00 -0.74
C ASP A 63 -11.32 3.01 -1.67
N GLY A 64 -12.65 2.98 -1.59
CA GLY A 64 -13.50 1.98 -2.21
C GLY A 64 -13.60 2.13 -3.73
N ILE A 65 -13.49 1.01 -4.45
CA ILE A 65 -13.61 0.96 -5.92
C ILE A 65 -15.09 0.80 -6.29
N ASN A 66 -15.66 1.69 -7.08
CA ASN A 66 -17.08 1.71 -7.42
C ASN A 66 -17.34 2.11 -8.87
N VAL A 67 -18.62 2.16 -9.26
CA VAL A 67 -19.02 2.41 -10.66
C VAL A 67 -18.75 3.84 -11.14
N ILE A 68 -18.44 4.77 -10.24
CA ILE A 68 -18.13 6.17 -10.59
C ILE A 68 -16.63 6.29 -10.86
N ASN A 69 -15.79 5.91 -9.89
CA ASN A 69 -14.34 6.12 -9.99
C ASN A 69 -13.66 5.18 -11.01
N ILE A 70 -14.27 4.04 -11.34
CA ILE A 70 -13.76 3.15 -12.39
C ILE A 70 -13.67 3.83 -13.76
N GLU A 71 -14.55 4.80 -14.05
CA GLU A 71 -14.51 5.54 -15.32
C GLU A 71 -13.24 6.38 -15.42
N THR A 72 -12.84 7.05 -14.33
CA THR A 72 -11.56 7.78 -14.27
C THR A 72 -10.38 6.83 -14.44
N TYR A 73 -10.38 5.67 -13.75
CA TYR A 73 -9.28 4.71 -13.87
C TYR A 73 -9.13 4.16 -15.29
N ARG A 74 -10.24 3.84 -15.95
CA ARG A 74 -10.26 3.42 -17.36
C ARG A 74 -9.74 4.51 -18.27
N GLU A 75 -10.18 5.76 -18.09
CA GLU A 75 -9.77 6.90 -18.92
C GLU A 75 -8.27 7.20 -18.79
N VAL A 76 -7.76 7.28 -17.55
CA VAL A 76 -6.42 7.83 -17.32
C VAL A 76 -5.33 6.78 -17.22
N LEU A 77 -5.63 5.50 -16.95
CA LEU A 77 -4.61 4.45 -16.74
C LEU A 77 -4.59 3.38 -17.83
N TYR A 78 -5.74 2.98 -18.39
CA TYR A 78 -5.78 1.79 -19.24
C TYR A 78 -5.04 2.01 -20.56
N GLY A 79 -4.32 0.99 -21.02
CA GLY A 79 -3.60 1.01 -22.29
C GLY A 79 -2.24 1.72 -22.23
N ARG A 80 -1.88 2.33 -21.09
CA ARG A 80 -0.54 2.87 -20.86
C ARG A 80 0.50 1.76 -20.78
N SER A 81 1.69 2.06 -21.31
CA SER A 81 2.86 1.20 -21.19
C SER A 81 4.08 2.04 -20.85
N ASN A 82 5.00 1.47 -20.07
CA ASN A 82 6.31 2.05 -19.88
C ASN A 82 7.14 1.94 -21.17
N SER A 83 8.26 2.65 -21.22
CA SER A 83 9.11 2.69 -22.41
C SER A 83 9.68 1.31 -22.82
N ASN A 84 9.76 0.36 -21.88
CA ASN A 84 10.10 -1.05 -22.10
C ASN A 84 8.94 -1.93 -22.62
N ARG A 85 7.80 -1.31 -23.00
CA ARG A 85 6.58 -1.96 -23.53
C ARG A 85 5.77 -2.77 -22.53
N CYS A 86 6.17 -2.83 -21.26
CA CYS A 86 5.35 -3.42 -20.21
C CYS A 86 4.17 -2.53 -19.84
N PRO A 87 2.99 -3.08 -19.50
CA PRO A 87 1.86 -2.28 -19.01
C PRO A 87 2.27 -1.41 -17.80
N ALA A 88 1.91 -0.13 -17.83
CA ALA A 88 2.19 0.78 -16.72
C ALA A 88 1.36 0.37 -15.48
N GLY A 89 2.00 0.37 -14.31
CA GLY A 89 1.39 -0.04 -13.05
C GLY A 89 0.76 1.10 -12.25
N ALA A 90 -0.08 0.73 -11.29
CA ALA A 90 -0.69 1.59 -10.29
C ALA A 90 -1.15 0.70 -9.13
N THR A 91 -1.20 1.26 -7.92
CA THR A 91 -1.58 0.53 -6.71
C THR A 91 -2.88 1.08 -6.15
N PHE A 92 -3.86 0.22 -5.91
CA PHE A 92 -5.13 0.58 -5.30
C PHE A 92 -5.14 0.11 -3.84
N TYR A 93 -5.12 1.03 -2.88
CA TYR A 93 -5.31 0.72 -1.47
C TYR A 93 -6.82 0.72 -1.21
N VAL A 94 -7.43 -0.46 -1.27
CA VAL A 94 -8.88 -0.59 -1.31
C VAL A 94 -9.45 -0.79 0.09
N SER A 95 -10.42 0.05 0.47
CA SER A 95 -11.26 -0.16 1.66
C SER A 95 -12.51 -0.99 1.29
N HIS A 96 -13.04 -1.78 2.24
CA HIS A 96 -14.11 -2.73 1.91
C HIS A 96 -15.47 -2.06 1.65
N GLU A 97 -15.86 -1.09 2.48
CA GLU A 97 -17.21 -0.52 2.41
C GLU A 97 -17.49 0.12 1.03
N TYR A 98 -18.64 -0.21 0.45
CA TYR A 98 -19.05 0.21 -0.91
C TYR A 98 -18.12 -0.18 -2.08
N THR A 99 -17.16 -1.09 -1.86
CA THR A 99 -16.35 -1.63 -2.95
C THR A 99 -17.10 -2.64 -3.81
N ASN A 100 -17.08 -2.43 -5.12
CA ASN A 100 -17.48 -3.38 -6.14
C ASN A 100 -16.29 -4.29 -6.50
N TYR A 101 -16.31 -5.51 -5.97
CA TYR A 101 -15.22 -6.48 -6.14
C TYR A 101 -15.09 -7.03 -7.57
N GLN A 102 -16.13 -6.92 -8.42
CA GLN A 102 -15.98 -7.20 -9.85
C GLN A 102 -15.05 -6.19 -10.53
N LEU A 103 -15.12 -4.92 -10.13
CA LEU A 103 -14.24 -3.89 -10.67
C LEU A 103 -12.82 -4.02 -10.10
N VAL A 104 -12.68 -4.46 -8.85
CA VAL A 104 -11.36 -4.85 -8.30
C VAL A 104 -10.73 -5.98 -9.12
N ASN A 105 -11.50 -7.01 -9.48
CA ASN A 105 -11.03 -8.07 -10.37
C ASN A 105 -10.63 -7.54 -11.76
N GLU A 106 -11.41 -6.61 -12.32
CA GLU A 106 -11.06 -5.96 -13.60
C GLU A 106 -9.70 -5.27 -13.49
N LEU A 107 -9.51 -4.39 -12.49
CA LEU A 107 -8.25 -3.68 -12.27
C LEU A 107 -7.06 -4.64 -12.09
N TYR A 108 -7.23 -5.69 -11.28
CA TYR A 108 -6.22 -6.74 -11.12
C TYR A 108 -5.84 -7.39 -12.46
N ASN A 109 -6.83 -7.78 -13.28
CA ASN A 109 -6.58 -8.40 -14.58
C ASN A 109 -5.95 -7.45 -15.61
N ARG A 110 -5.97 -6.12 -15.39
CA ARG A 110 -5.20 -5.15 -16.16
C ARG A 110 -3.75 -5.01 -15.69
N GLY A 111 -3.37 -5.72 -14.63
CA GLY A 111 -2.02 -5.73 -14.07
C GLY A 111 -1.77 -4.69 -12.97
N PHE A 112 -2.82 -4.01 -12.50
CA PHE A 112 -2.72 -3.11 -11.35
C PHE A 112 -2.65 -3.90 -10.04
N GLU A 113 -1.97 -3.34 -9.05
CA GLU A 113 -1.87 -3.96 -7.72
C GLU A 113 -3.09 -3.63 -6.87
N ILE A 114 -3.62 -4.65 -6.20
CA ILE A 114 -4.67 -4.51 -5.19
C ILE A 114 -4.02 -4.67 -3.81
N ALA A 115 -4.06 -3.58 -3.04
CA ALA A 115 -3.54 -3.47 -1.69
C ALA A 115 -4.66 -3.16 -0.68
N LEU A 116 -4.35 -3.24 0.60
CA LEU A 116 -5.31 -3.20 1.69
C LEU A 116 -5.41 -1.80 2.31
N HIS A 117 -6.63 -1.31 2.50
CA HIS A 117 -6.95 -0.04 3.18
C HIS A 117 -8.02 -0.20 4.27
N SER A 118 -7.96 -1.34 4.96
CA SER A 118 -8.87 -1.79 6.01
C SER A 118 -10.30 -2.15 5.56
N ILE A 119 -10.98 -2.95 6.38
CA ILE A 119 -12.39 -3.26 6.16
C ILE A 119 -13.24 -2.01 6.41
N SER A 120 -13.12 -1.41 7.60
CA SER A 120 -14.12 -0.44 8.02
C SER A 120 -13.81 1.01 7.68
N HIS A 121 -12.53 1.34 7.45
CA HIS A 121 -12.05 2.72 7.35
C HIS A 121 -12.66 3.65 8.43
N ARG A 122 -12.86 3.12 9.66
CA ARG A 122 -13.65 3.80 10.70
C ARG A 122 -12.99 5.08 11.16
N THR A 123 -13.83 6.05 11.49
CA THR A 123 -13.45 7.22 12.28
C THR A 123 -13.56 6.92 13.78
N PRO A 124 -12.86 7.66 14.65
CA PRO A 124 -11.87 8.71 14.36
C PRO A 124 -10.46 8.14 14.09
N GLN A 125 -9.56 9.00 13.59
CA GLN A 125 -8.13 8.66 13.36
C GLN A 125 -7.47 8.01 14.59
N ALA A 126 -7.79 8.48 15.81
CA ALA A 126 -7.21 7.98 17.06
C ALA A 126 -7.42 6.46 17.28
N PHE A 127 -8.49 5.86 16.73
CA PHE A 127 -8.68 4.41 16.80
C PHE A 127 -7.49 3.64 16.23
N TRP A 128 -6.94 4.10 15.10
CA TRP A 128 -5.85 3.44 14.41
C TRP A 128 -4.52 3.57 15.17
N ALA A 129 -4.30 4.70 15.84
CA ALA A 129 -3.10 4.93 16.67
C ALA A 129 -3.01 3.94 17.83
N ASP A 130 -4.15 3.65 18.46
CA ASP A 130 -4.26 2.82 19.66
C ASP A 130 -4.80 1.40 19.36
N ALA A 131 -4.93 1.03 18.09
CA ALA A 131 -5.51 -0.25 17.68
C ALA A 131 -4.71 -1.41 18.26
N THR A 132 -5.39 -2.33 18.96
CA THR A 132 -4.77 -3.56 19.46
C THR A 132 -4.40 -4.49 18.32
N TYR A 133 -3.51 -5.47 18.58
CA TYR A 133 -3.20 -6.53 17.62
C TYR A 133 -4.47 -7.17 17.05
N GLN A 134 -5.43 -7.52 17.91
CA GLN A 134 -6.69 -8.12 17.46
C GLN A 134 -7.54 -7.18 16.59
N ASN A 135 -7.51 -5.86 16.86
CA ASN A 135 -8.21 -4.91 15.99
C ASN A 135 -7.62 -4.91 14.58
N LEU A 136 -6.29 -4.88 14.46
CA LEU A 136 -5.63 -4.86 13.15
C LEU A 136 -5.66 -6.22 12.44
N VAL A 137 -5.69 -7.33 13.18
CA VAL A 137 -6.01 -8.65 12.60
C VAL A 137 -7.38 -8.60 11.92
N GLN A 138 -8.39 -8.05 12.58
CA GLN A 138 -9.76 -8.01 12.04
C GLN A 138 -9.94 -6.93 10.96
N GLU A 139 -9.17 -5.84 10.98
CA GLU A 139 -9.27 -4.76 9.99
C GLU A 139 -8.42 -4.99 8.74
N ILE A 140 -7.21 -5.55 8.88
CA ILE A 140 -6.22 -5.65 7.79
C ILE A 140 -5.88 -7.12 7.48
N GLY A 141 -5.53 -7.92 8.50
CA GLY A 141 -5.16 -9.32 8.30
C GLY A 141 -6.30 -10.11 7.62
N ASP A 142 -7.50 -10.01 8.17
CA ASP A 142 -8.72 -10.61 7.65
C ASP A 142 -9.15 -10.01 6.30
N GLN A 143 -8.80 -8.76 6.02
CA GLN A 143 -9.09 -8.13 4.74
C GLN A 143 -8.35 -8.82 3.59
N LYS A 144 -7.14 -9.36 3.81
CA LYS A 144 -6.39 -10.08 2.77
C LYS A 144 -7.20 -11.23 2.18
N ARG A 145 -7.77 -12.09 3.03
CA ARG A 145 -8.60 -13.22 2.59
C ARG A 145 -9.97 -12.77 2.08
N GLN A 146 -10.55 -11.72 2.65
CA GLN A 146 -11.80 -11.12 2.16
C GLN A 146 -11.65 -10.62 0.73
N MET A 147 -10.60 -9.86 0.47
CA MET A 147 -10.26 -9.29 -0.84
C MET A 147 -10.04 -10.39 -1.87
N ALA A 148 -9.19 -11.38 -1.55
CA ALA A 148 -8.96 -12.53 -2.41
C ALA A 148 -10.26 -13.29 -2.73
N HIS A 149 -11.11 -13.51 -1.73
CA HIS A 149 -12.37 -14.26 -1.86
C HIS A 149 -13.39 -13.55 -2.75
N PHE A 150 -13.66 -12.26 -2.53
CA PHE A 150 -14.72 -11.55 -3.23
C PHE A 150 -14.27 -10.98 -4.58
N ALA A 151 -13.01 -10.61 -4.76
CA ALA A 151 -12.46 -10.26 -6.07
C ALA A 151 -12.08 -11.50 -6.89
N SER A 152 -12.03 -12.69 -6.28
CA SER A 152 -11.51 -13.90 -6.92
C SER A 152 -10.13 -13.66 -7.54
N ILE A 153 -9.18 -13.16 -6.75
CA ILE A 153 -7.78 -12.92 -7.17
C ILE A 153 -6.82 -13.71 -6.28
N PRO A 154 -5.62 -14.07 -6.75
CA PRO A 154 -4.65 -14.80 -5.94
C PRO A 154 -4.30 -14.02 -4.67
N ALA A 155 -4.44 -14.66 -3.50
CA ALA A 155 -4.09 -14.03 -2.22
C ALA A 155 -2.59 -13.63 -2.15
N SER A 156 -1.73 -14.30 -2.92
CA SER A 156 -0.30 -13.98 -3.07
C SER A 156 -0.03 -12.66 -3.80
N ALA A 157 -1.01 -12.12 -4.53
CA ALA A 157 -0.91 -10.82 -5.19
C ALA A 157 -1.29 -9.65 -4.27
N ILE A 158 -1.90 -9.92 -3.11
CA ILE A 158 -2.32 -8.90 -2.15
C ILE A 158 -1.20 -8.74 -1.11
N LYS A 159 -0.41 -7.68 -1.28
CA LYS A 159 0.88 -7.51 -0.60
C LYS A 159 0.97 -6.22 0.22
N GLY A 160 0.40 -5.14 -0.28
CA GLY A 160 0.52 -3.81 0.32
C GLY A 160 -0.52 -3.52 1.40
N VAL A 161 -0.14 -2.67 2.35
CA VAL A 161 -1.01 -2.06 3.34
C VAL A 161 -0.82 -0.54 3.32
N ARG A 162 -1.91 0.20 3.42
CA ARG A 162 -1.91 1.60 3.85
C ARG A 162 -2.97 1.74 4.94
N ILE A 163 -2.60 2.23 6.11
CA ILE A 163 -3.55 2.40 7.21
C ILE A 163 -4.38 3.68 6.95
N PRO A 164 -5.71 3.66 7.18
CA PRO A 164 -6.57 4.84 7.07
C PRO A 164 -6.00 6.09 7.74
N PHE A 165 -6.22 7.24 7.10
CA PHE A 165 -5.76 8.56 7.55
C PHE A 165 -4.22 8.69 7.70
N LEU A 166 -3.45 7.78 7.10
CA LEU A 166 -1.99 7.67 7.26
C LEU A 166 -1.58 7.51 8.73
N GLN A 167 -2.47 6.98 9.57
CA GLN A 167 -2.21 6.83 11.00
C GLN A 167 -1.44 5.54 11.27
N MET A 168 -0.16 5.69 11.62
CA MET A 168 0.66 4.57 12.08
C MET A 168 0.10 3.98 13.38
N SER A 169 0.36 2.69 13.61
CA SER A 169 -0.13 1.94 14.79
C SER A 169 1.04 1.28 15.57
N GLY A 170 2.16 1.99 15.66
CA GLY A 170 3.37 1.53 16.33
C GLY A 170 3.87 0.22 15.73
N ASN A 171 4.19 -0.74 16.62
CA ASN A 171 4.65 -2.08 16.23
C ASN A 171 3.49 -2.95 15.70
N THR A 172 2.25 -2.65 16.11
CA THR A 172 1.11 -3.56 15.99
C THR A 172 0.78 -3.89 14.54
N SER A 173 0.75 -2.89 13.65
CA SER A 173 0.41 -3.13 12.23
C SER A 173 1.45 -4.02 11.54
N PHE A 174 2.73 -3.80 11.84
CA PHE A 174 3.82 -4.57 11.26
C PHE A 174 3.87 -6.00 11.79
N GLN A 175 3.47 -6.24 13.05
CA GLN A 175 3.26 -7.61 13.55
C GLN A 175 2.18 -8.34 12.75
N VAL A 176 1.01 -7.72 12.57
CA VAL A 176 -0.08 -8.31 11.78
C VAL A 176 0.35 -8.53 10.33
N MET A 177 1.13 -7.63 9.76
CA MET A 177 1.66 -7.81 8.40
C MET A 177 2.56 -9.04 8.29
N ALA A 178 3.47 -9.25 9.26
CA ALA A 178 4.32 -10.42 9.30
C ALA A 178 3.49 -11.71 9.41
N ASP A 179 2.50 -11.74 10.30
CA ASP A 179 1.65 -12.93 10.53
C ASP A 179 0.74 -13.29 9.33
N PHE A 180 0.42 -12.31 8.48
CA PHE A 180 -0.46 -12.50 7.31
C PHE A 180 0.28 -12.45 5.96
N ASP A 181 1.61 -12.53 5.94
CA ASP A 181 2.45 -12.45 4.73
C ASP A 181 2.14 -11.19 3.88
N LEU A 182 1.98 -10.04 4.51
CA LEU A 182 1.87 -8.74 3.84
C LEU A 182 3.27 -8.14 3.70
N LEU A 183 3.64 -7.80 2.47
CA LEU A 183 5.02 -7.51 2.10
C LEU A 183 5.48 -6.12 2.55
N TYR A 184 4.63 -5.11 2.40
CA TYR A 184 5.05 -3.72 2.63
C TYR A 184 3.93 -2.82 3.13
N ASP A 185 4.30 -1.83 3.93
CA ASP A 185 3.48 -0.72 4.39
C ASP A 185 3.84 0.53 3.59
N CYS A 186 2.84 1.30 3.18
CA CYS A 186 3.00 2.60 2.55
C CYS A 186 2.14 3.66 3.27
N THR A 187 2.22 3.66 4.60
CA THR A 187 1.49 4.57 5.49
C THR A 187 2.40 5.68 6.02
N TRP A 188 3.71 5.40 6.17
CA TRP A 188 4.65 6.25 6.89
C TRP A 188 5.27 7.34 5.99
N PRO A 189 4.90 8.62 6.12
CA PRO A 189 5.53 9.69 5.37
C PRO A 189 6.89 10.10 5.93
N THR A 190 7.72 10.72 5.08
CA THR A 190 8.97 11.36 5.49
C THR A 190 9.02 12.78 4.93
N THR A 191 9.35 13.73 5.80
CA THR A 191 9.52 15.16 5.46
C THR A 191 10.98 15.59 5.58
N ALA A 192 11.75 14.96 6.47
CA ALA A 192 13.16 15.24 6.69
C ALA A 192 14.06 14.56 5.64
N LEU A 193 13.68 13.38 5.13
CA LEU A 193 14.52 12.55 4.24
C LEU A 193 13.96 12.56 2.81
N THR A 194 13.85 13.75 2.23
CA THR A 194 13.27 13.99 0.90
C THR A 194 14.28 14.39 -0.16
N ASN A 195 15.48 14.86 0.23
CA ASN A 195 16.55 15.23 -0.69
C ASN A 195 17.94 15.10 -0.02
N PRO A 196 18.64 13.96 -0.15
CA PRO A 196 18.26 12.77 -0.91
C PRO A 196 17.03 12.06 -0.30
N GLY A 197 16.21 11.42 -1.14
CA GLY A 197 14.99 10.74 -0.71
C GLY A 197 15.26 9.41 -0.01
N LEU A 198 14.48 9.08 1.02
CA LEU A 198 14.57 7.80 1.73
C LEU A 198 14.12 6.64 0.83
N TRP A 199 14.96 5.62 0.66
CA TRP A 199 14.58 4.41 -0.06
C TRP A 199 13.86 3.41 0.86
N PRO A 200 13.06 2.47 0.31
CA PRO A 200 12.43 1.40 1.09
C PRO A 200 13.42 0.58 1.91
N TYR A 201 12.96 0.12 3.05
CA TYR A 201 13.74 -0.59 4.06
C TYR A 201 12.89 -1.59 4.83
N THR A 202 13.51 -2.33 5.74
CA THR A 202 12.87 -3.35 6.59
C THR A 202 13.00 -3.00 8.06
N LEU A 203 12.15 -3.59 8.91
CA LEU A 203 12.14 -3.31 10.35
C LEU A 203 12.95 -4.32 11.17
N HIS A 204 14.00 -4.93 10.61
CA HIS A 204 14.94 -5.74 11.40
C HIS A 204 15.72 -4.88 12.40
N HIS A 205 16.02 -3.64 12.01
CA HIS A 205 16.79 -2.67 12.77
C HIS A 205 16.03 -1.36 12.95
N GLU A 206 16.52 -0.53 13.86
CA GLU A 206 15.98 0.78 14.17
C GLU A 206 15.90 1.66 12.91
N SER A 207 14.73 2.25 12.68
CA SER A 207 14.51 3.16 11.56
C SER A 207 14.99 4.57 11.90
N ILE A 208 15.66 5.22 10.94
CA ILE A 208 16.02 6.63 11.01
C ILE A 208 14.90 7.57 10.52
N GLN A 209 13.77 7.03 10.07
CA GLN A 209 12.68 7.82 9.49
C GLN A 209 11.98 8.69 10.54
N ASP A 210 11.70 9.94 10.19
CA ASP A 210 10.93 10.87 11.00
C ASP A 210 9.49 10.38 11.23
N CYS A 211 9.01 10.42 12.48
CA CYS A 211 7.68 9.96 12.85
C CYS A 211 6.68 11.12 12.92
N ILE A 212 6.18 11.55 11.75
CA ILE A 212 5.26 12.70 11.63
C ILE A 212 3.87 12.40 12.24
N ILE A 213 3.40 11.17 12.08
CA ILE A 213 2.09 10.70 12.57
C ILE A 213 2.35 9.53 13.54
N PRO A 214 2.62 9.80 14.83
CA PRO A 214 2.96 8.77 15.80
C PRO A 214 1.74 7.93 16.22
N PRO A 215 1.93 6.72 16.77
CA PRO A 215 3.22 6.08 17.07
C PRO A 215 3.81 5.30 15.87
N CYS A 216 5.14 5.35 15.69
CA CYS A 216 5.87 4.57 14.68
C CYS A 216 6.52 3.32 15.32
N PRO A 217 6.81 2.25 14.54
CA PRO A 217 7.41 1.04 15.08
C PRO A 217 8.84 1.29 15.59
N THR A 218 9.16 0.69 16.73
CA THR A 218 10.51 0.72 17.34
C THR A 218 11.07 -0.68 17.57
N ALA A 219 10.23 -1.71 17.51
CA ALA A 219 10.63 -3.10 17.67
C ALA A 219 11.29 -3.67 16.40
N SER A 220 12.12 -4.70 16.58
CA SER A 220 12.64 -5.52 15.49
C SER A 220 11.54 -6.46 15.01
N ILE A 221 11.04 -6.22 13.80
CA ILE A 221 9.96 -6.97 13.17
C ILE A 221 10.45 -7.42 11.78
N PRO A 222 11.18 -8.55 11.70
CA PRO A 222 11.59 -9.16 10.44
C PRO A 222 10.39 -9.49 9.54
N GLY A 223 10.54 -9.31 8.23
CA GLY A 223 9.51 -9.64 7.23
C GLY A 223 8.98 -8.43 6.46
N PRO A 224 8.14 -7.58 7.06
CA PRO A 224 7.52 -6.47 6.36
C PRO A 224 8.52 -5.37 6.00
N TRP A 225 8.27 -4.74 4.86
CA TRP A 225 9.00 -3.58 4.37
C TRP A 225 8.24 -2.29 4.69
N VAL A 226 8.97 -1.20 4.86
CA VAL A 226 8.44 0.15 4.82
C VAL A 226 8.74 0.72 3.43
N LEU A 227 7.70 1.19 2.73
CA LEU A 227 7.77 2.00 1.51
C LEU A 227 7.42 3.44 1.91
N PRO A 228 8.41 4.31 2.16
CA PRO A 228 8.15 5.65 2.68
C PRO A 228 7.36 6.50 1.71
N MET A 229 6.38 7.26 2.22
CA MET A 229 5.71 8.30 1.45
C MET A 229 6.57 9.57 1.47
N ILE A 230 7.48 9.70 0.51
CA ILE A 230 8.36 10.87 0.39
C ILE A 230 7.50 12.10 0.08
N SER A 231 7.40 13.03 1.03
CA SER A 231 6.49 14.18 0.89
C SER A 231 6.87 15.08 -0.27
N TRP A 232 5.85 15.54 -0.99
CA TRP A 232 5.96 16.64 -1.93
C TRP A 232 6.25 17.94 -1.18
N ARG A 233 6.68 18.97 -1.92
CA ARG A 233 6.73 20.36 -1.46
C ARG A 233 5.69 21.14 -2.24
N ASP A 234 4.84 21.84 -1.51
CA ASP A 234 3.84 22.75 -2.08
C ASP A 234 4.49 24.06 -2.58
N LEU A 235 3.69 25.01 -3.09
CA LEU A 235 4.20 26.27 -3.65
C LEU A 235 4.93 27.15 -2.62
N ASN A 236 4.65 26.98 -1.32
CA ASN A 236 5.33 27.65 -0.21
C ASN A 236 6.33 26.74 0.50
N ASN A 237 6.69 25.61 -0.13
CA ASN A 237 7.65 24.62 0.37
C ASN A 237 7.21 23.87 1.63
N PHE A 238 5.92 23.87 1.99
CA PHE A 238 5.40 22.99 3.04
C PHE A 238 5.33 21.54 2.54
N PRO A 239 5.60 20.55 3.40
CA PRO A 239 5.49 19.15 3.02
C PRO A 239 4.02 18.71 2.90
N CYS A 240 3.72 17.87 1.92
CA CYS A 240 2.44 17.17 1.82
C CYS A 240 2.66 15.73 1.34
N SER A 241 2.05 14.77 2.05
CA SER A 241 2.21 13.34 1.73
C SER A 241 1.37 12.94 0.53
N MET A 242 0.12 13.38 0.46
CA MET A 242 -0.80 13.12 -0.67
C MET A 242 -1.01 14.39 -1.50
N VAL A 243 -1.26 14.23 -2.79
CA VAL A 243 -1.39 15.35 -3.75
C VAL A 243 -2.58 16.25 -3.40
N ASP A 244 -3.68 15.66 -2.97
CA ASP A 244 -4.90 16.31 -2.50
C ASP A 244 -4.83 16.81 -1.04
N GLY A 245 -3.72 16.53 -0.35
CA GLY A 245 -3.37 17.06 0.96
C GLY A 245 -2.42 18.26 0.93
N CYS A 246 -1.95 18.69 -0.25
CA CYS A 246 -1.11 19.88 -0.39
C CYS A 246 -1.93 21.16 -0.20
N PHE A 247 -1.43 22.10 0.62
CA PHE A 247 -2.20 23.29 1.01
C PHE A 247 -2.01 24.47 0.06
N PHE A 248 -0.77 24.86 -0.23
CA PHE A 248 -0.48 25.94 -1.17
C PHE A 248 -0.25 25.38 -2.57
N THR A 249 -1.32 25.25 -3.36
CA THR A 249 -1.28 24.66 -4.71
C THR A 249 -1.69 25.67 -5.78
N PRO A 250 -1.42 25.40 -7.08
CA PRO A 250 -2.05 26.14 -8.18
C PRO A 250 -3.58 26.10 -8.09
N ASP A 251 -4.25 27.05 -8.75
CA ASP A 251 -5.71 27.05 -8.83
C ASP A 251 -6.21 25.75 -9.49
N ARG A 252 -7.35 25.23 -9.02
CA ARG A 252 -7.93 23.96 -9.52
C ARG A 252 -8.26 23.96 -11.02
N THR A 253 -8.32 25.13 -11.65
CA THR A 253 -8.55 25.32 -13.09
C THR A 253 -7.27 25.60 -13.89
N ASP A 254 -6.15 25.86 -13.22
CA ASP A 254 -4.85 26.15 -13.83
C ASP A 254 -4.08 24.86 -14.19
N GLU A 255 -4.37 24.31 -15.37
CA GLU A 255 -3.72 23.09 -15.85
C GLU A 255 -2.19 23.21 -15.92
N GLU A 256 -1.68 24.35 -16.39
CA GLU A 256 -0.24 24.51 -16.58
C GLU A 256 0.49 24.66 -15.24
N GLY A 257 -0.11 25.38 -14.30
CA GLY A 257 0.35 25.44 -12.92
C GLY A 257 0.42 24.06 -12.29
N TRP A 258 -0.63 23.25 -12.41
CA TRP A 258 -0.64 21.87 -11.89
C TRP A 258 0.38 20.97 -12.58
N PHE A 259 0.52 21.06 -13.90
CA PHE A 259 1.51 20.27 -14.63
C PHE A 259 2.94 20.60 -14.17
N LYS A 260 3.27 21.89 -14.04
CA LYS A 260 4.55 22.34 -13.50
C LYS A 260 4.76 21.90 -12.05
N PHE A 261 3.70 21.94 -11.23
CA PHE A 261 3.75 21.54 -9.83
C PHE A 261 4.10 20.05 -9.67
N ILE A 262 3.46 19.19 -10.47
CA ILE A 262 3.73 17.75 -10.51
C ILE A 262 5.18 17.49 -10.96
N LEU A 263 5.59 18.08 -12.08
CA LEU A 263 6.94 17.89 -12.61
C LEU A 263 8.04 18.40 -11.68
N THR A 264 7.84 19.52 -10.99
CA THR A 264 8.81 20.05 -10.03
C THR A 264 9.06 19.08 -8.87
N ASN A 265 8.01 18.42 -8.39
CA ASN A 265 8.15 17.40 -7.35
C ASN A 265 8.81 16.12 -7.90
N PHE A 266 8.44 15.69 -9.11
CA PHE A 266 9.10 14.57 -9.78
C PHE A 266 10.60 14.81 -10.01
N GLU A 267 10.99 16.00 -10.49
CA GLU A 267 12.38 16.36 -10.78
C GLU A 267 13.27 16.31 -9.54
N ARG A 268 12.74 16.59 -8.34
CA ARG A 268 13.48 16.44 -7.08
C ARG A 268 14.00 15.01 -6.87
N HIS A 269 13.25 14.01 -7.36
CA HIS A 269 13.65 12.61 -7.30
C HIS A 269 14.54 12.26 -8.49
N TYR A 270 14.08 12.57 -9.70
CA TYR A 270 14.72 12.18 -10.96
C TYR A 270 16.13 12.76 -11.13
N LEU A 271 16.32 14.01 -10.69
CA LEU A 271 17.61 14.73 -10.69
C LEU A 271 18.37 14.56 -9.36
N GLY A 272 17.78 13.88 -8.37
CA GLY A 272 18.36 13.58 -7.06
C GLY A 272 18.93 12.15 -6.99
N ASN A 273 18.63 11.44 -5.90
CA ASN A 273 19.05 10.04 -5.69
C ASN A 273 18.08 9.00 -6.26
N ARG A 274 17.06 9.42 -7.02
CA ARG A 274 16.05 8.57 -7.67
C ARG A 274 15.21 7.70 -6.74
N ALA A 275 15.07 8.08 -5.47
CA ALA A 275 14.11 7.42 -4.58
C ALA A 275 12.71 7.38 -5.22
N PRO A 276 11.90 6.33 -4.97
CA PRO A 276 10.60 6.17 -5.62
C PRO A 276 9.72 7.42 -5.46
N PHE A 277 9.17 7.92 -6.56
CA PHE A 277 8.30 9.08 -6.56
C PHE A 277 6.85 8.65 -6.40
N GLY A 278 6.19 9.12 -5.35
CA GLY A 278 4.79 8.84 -5.08
C GLY A 278 3.85 9.87 -5.68
N PHE A 279 2.85 9.42 -6.43
CA PHE A 279 1.66 10.21 -6.74
C PHE A 279 0.49 9.55 -5.99
N PHE A 280 0.32 9.93 -4.73
CA PHE A 280 -0.71 9.37 -3.84
C PHE A 280 -1.91 10.32 -3.81
N VAL A 281 -3.10 9.84 -4.17
CA VAL A 281 -4.28 10.71 -4.33
C VAL A 281 -5.57 9.92 -4.12
N HIS A 282 -6.65 10.58 -3.73
CA HIS A 282 -7.99 10.01 -3.85
C HIS A 282 -8.57 10.33 -5.23
N GLU A 283 -9.37 9.42 -5.80
CA GLU A 283 -9.88 9.62 -7.17
C GLU A 283 -10.75 10.88 -7.31
N TRP A 284 -11.50 11.25 -6.26
CA TRP A 284 -12.40 12.41 -6.30
C TRP A 284 -11.66 13.69 -6.67
N PHE A 285 -10.40 13.82 -6.25
CA PHE A 285 -9.58 15.00 -6.53
C PHE A 285 -9.22 15.12 -8.02
N ILE A 286 -9.06 13.99 -8.70
CA ILE A 286 -8.80 13.93 -10.14
C ILE A 286 -10.09 14.20 -10.92
N SER A 287 -11.18 13.50 -10.61
CA SER A 287 -12.44 13.61 -11.36
C SER A 287 -13.13 14.97 -11.16
N SER A 288 -13.06 15.55 -9.96
CA SER A 288 -13.68 16.85 -9.63
C SER A 288 -12.93 18.05 -10.20
N ASN A 289 -11.68 17.87 -10.68
CA ASN A 289 -10.82 18.96 -11.13
C ASN A 289 -10.24 18.63 -12.52
N PRO A 290 -10.99 18.88 -13.62
CA PRO A 290 -10.57 18.48 -14.97
C PRO A 290 -9.21 19.01 -15.42
N ALA A 291 -8.81 20.21 -14.98
CA ALA A 291 -7.48 20.75 -15.28
C ALA A 291 -6.36 19.94 -14.60
N ILE A 292 -6.57 19.53 -13.34
CA ILE A 292 -5.65 18.63 -12.62
C ILE A 292 -5.58 17.27 -13.32
N LYS A 293 -6.72 16.71 -13.73
CA LYS A 293 -6.76 15.46 -14.52
C LYS A 293 -5.92 15.57 -15.79
N ARG A 294 -6.08 16.65 -16.57
CA ARG A 294 -5.29 16.85 -17.81
C ARG A 294 -3.80 17.04 -17.53
N ALA A 295 -3.43 17.79 -16.49
CA ALA A 295 -2.05 17.92 -16.04
C ALA A 295 -1.44 16.57 -15.63
N PHE A 296 -2.20 15.75 -14.91
CA PHE A 296 -1.80 14.41 -14.48
C PHE A 296 -1.63 13.44 -15.67
N VAL A 297 -2.56 13.45 -16.62
CA VAL A 297 -2.45 12.70 -17.88
C VAL A 297 -1.20 13.11 -18.67
N ARG A 298 -0.94 14.42 -18.83
CA ARG A 298 0.28 14.94 -19.47
C ARG A 298 1.55 14.48 -18.76
N PHE A 299 1.57 14.47 -17.43
CA PHE A 299 2.70 13.95 -16.66
C PHE A 299 2.94 12.46 -16.95
N MET A 300 1.88 11.64 -16.91
CA MET A 300 1.98 10.21 -17.22
C MET A 300 2.47 9.95 -18.66
N ASP A 301 1.99 10.74 -19.63
CA ASP A 301 2.45 10.67 -21.02
C ASP A 301 3.96 10.93 -21.15
N ILE A 302 4.51 11.86 -20.39
CA ILE A 302 5.96 12.12 -20.37
C ILE A 302 6.73 10.94 -19.79
N ILE A 303 6.39 10.49 -18.58
CA ILE A 303 7.17 9.44 -17.91
C ILE A 303 7.09 8.11 -18.65
N ASN A 304 5.97 7.81 -19.33
CA ASN A 304 5.83 6.60 -20.15
C ASN A 304 6.74 6.64 -21.41
N ASN A 305 7.17 7.83 -21.85
CA ASN A 305 8.10 8.00 -22.97
C ASN A 305 9.58 8.12 -22.55
N LEU A 306 9.89 8.22 -21.25
CA LEU A 306 11.26 8.25 -20.75
C LEU A 306 11.84 6.83 -20.63
N ASN A 307 13.09 6.64 -21.07
CA ASN A 307 13.72 5.31 -21.14
C ASN A 307 14.19 4.76 -19.80
N ASP A 308 14.28 5.60 -18.78
CA ASP A 308 14.80 5.30 -17.44
C ASP A 308 13.79 5.62 -16.32
N VAL A 309 12.53 5.90 -16.69
CA VAL A 309 11.41 6.12 -15.76
C VAL A 309 10.36 5.04 -15.97
N PHE A 310 9.84 4.48 -14.88
CA PHE A 310 8.88 3.39 -14.93
C PHE A 310 7.74 3.64 -13.94
N MET A 311 6.53 3.74 -14.47
CA MET A 311 5.29 3.74 -13.70
C MET A 311 4.95 2.30 -13.34
N VAL A 312 5.05 1.96 -12.05
CA VAL A 312 5.01 0.57 -11.56
C VAL A 312 4.03 0.40 -10.41
N ASN A 313 3.63 -0.84 -10.14
CA ASN A 313 2.96 -1.19 -8.90
C ASN A 313 3.94 -1.03 -7.72
N SER A 314 3.43 -0.77 -6.53
CA SER A 314 4.26 -0.54 -5.34
C SER A 314 5.07 -1.78 -4.94
N ALA A 315 4.54 -2.99 -5.11
CA ALA A 315 5.30 -4.23 -4.90
C ALA A 315 6.52 -4.36 -5.83
N GLU A 316 6.44 -3.87 -7.07
CA GLU A 316 7.57 -3.94 -8.03
C GLU A 316 8.76 -3.10 -7.57
N VAL A 317 8.51 -2.02 -6.80
CA VAL A 317 9.57 -1.24 -6.15
C VAL A 317 10.31 -2.11 -5.12
N ILE A 318 9.59 -2.84 -4.27
CA ILE A 318 10.20 -3.73 -3.29
C ILE A 318 10.97 -4.85 -3.99
N ASP A 319 10.41 -5.43 -5.05
CA ASP A 319 11.10 -6.46 -5.86
C ASP A 319 12.44 -5.95 -6.43
N TRP A 320 12.49 -4.70 -6.92
CA TRP A 320 13.74 -4.08 -7.36
C TRP A 320 14.69 -3.79 -6.21
N VAL A 321 14.21 -3.28 -5.06
CA VAL A 321 15.06 -3.01 -3.89
C VAL A 321 15.71 -4.29 -3.36
N LYS A 322 14.98 -5.43 -3.41
CA LYS A 322 15.49 -6.75 -3.05
C LYS A 322 16.64 -7.20 -3.96
N ASN A 323 16.54 -6.94 -5.26
CA ASN A 323 17.52 -7.37 -6.28
C ASN A 323 17.86 -6.21 -7.25
N PRO A 324 18.57 -5.17 -6.80
CA PRO A 324 18.76 -3.96 -7.57
C PRO A 324 19.63 -4.21 -8.80
N VAL A 325 19.14 -3.75 -9.95
CA VAL A 325 19.85 -3.83 -11.23
C VAL A 325 19.83 -2.46 -11.93
N PRO A 326 20.88 -2.11 -12.69
CA PRO A 326 20.91 -0.87 -13.48
C PRO A 326 19.78 -0.80 -14.51
N ILE A 327 19.47 0.42 -14.98
CA ILE A 327 18.45 0.71 -16.01
C ILE A 327 18.52 -0.27 -17.18
N ASP A 328 19.70 -0.48 -17.75
CA ASP A 328 19.87 -1.33 -18.93
C ASP A 328 19.43 -2.77 -18.66
N ARG A 329 19.74 -3.32 -17.48
CA ARG A 329 19.32 -4.67 -17.09
C ARG A 329 17.84 -4.72 -16.69
N TYR A 330 17.32 -3.68 -16.03
CA TYR A 330 15.90 -3.58 -15.68
C TYR A 330 15.01 -3.59 -16.93
N ARG A 331 15.40 -2.85 -17.99
CA ARG A 331 14.67 -2.81 -19.26
C ARG A 331 14.59 -4.17 -19.96
N GLN A 332 15.53 -5.09 -19.69
CA GLN A 332 15.55 -6.45 -20.25
C GLN A 332 14.80 -7.46 -19.37
N GLN A 333 14.40 -7.09 -18.16
CA GLN A 333 13.57 -7.96 -17.33
C GLN A 333 12.21 -8.18 -18.00
N GLN A 334 11.66 -9.38 -17.82
CA GLN A 334 10.32 -9.69 -18.28
C GLN A 334 9.31 -8.79 -17.57
N CYS A 335 8.25 -8.40 -18.27
CA CYS A 335 7.14 -7.69 -17.64
C CYS A 335 6.55 -8.53 -16.50
N LYS A 336 5.94 -7.86 -15.52
CA LYS A 336 5.21 -8.54 -14.45
C LYS A 336 4.22 -9.55 -15.01
N PHE A 337 4.22 -10.74 -14.42
CA PHE A 337 3.25 -11.78 -14.76
C PHE A 337 1.96 -11.55 -13.96
N THR A 338 0.89 -11.19 -14.65
CA THR A 338 -0.46 -11.08 -14.06
C THR A 338 -1.20 -12.37 -14.36
N MET A 339 -1.37 -13.24 -13.36
CA MET A 339 -2.13 -14.49 -13.52
C MET A 339 -3.59 -14.13 -13.84
N PRO A 340 -4.12 -14.46 -15.03
CA PRO A 340 -5.51 -14.15 -15.34
C PRO A 340 -6.45 -14.83 -14.34
N SER A 341 -7.44 -14.09 -13.84
CA SER A 341 -8.41 -14.63 -12.90
C SER A 341 -9.83 -14.20 -13.27
N ILE A 342 -10.64 -15.16 -13.70
CA ILE A 342 -11.99 -14.90 -14.19
C ILE A 342 -12.93 -14.47 -13.05
N CYS A 343 -13.68 -13.38 -13.27
CA CYS A 343 -14.79 -13.03 -12.40
C CYS A 343 -16.06 -13.77 -12.84
N ARG A 344 -16.72 -14.48 -11.92
CA ARG A 344 -18.10 -14.95 -12.10
C ARG A 344 -19.00 -14.05 -11.26
N PRO A 345 -19.56 -12.97 -11.84
CA PRO A 345 -20.19 -11.92 -11.05
C PRO A 345 -21.50 -12.40 -10.41
N SER A 346 -21.71 -12.00 -9.16
CA SER A 346 -22.97 -12.13 -8.43
C SER A 346 -23.36 -10.76 -7.87
N PHE A 347 -24.64 -10.40 -7.98
CA PHE A 347 -25.23 -9.24 -7.32
C PHE A 347 -25.99 -9.73 -6.09
N CYS A 348 -25.53 -9.34 -4.91
CA CYS A 348 -25.93 -9.92 -3.64
C CYS A 348 -26.62 -8.86 -2.77
N GLY A 349 -27.85 -9.14 -2.32
CA GLY A 349 -28.53 -8.31 -1.34
C GLY A 349 -30.04 -8.53 -1.25
N PRO A 350 -30.69 -7.95 -0.22
CA PRO A 350 -30.08 -7.12 0.80
C PRO A 350 -29.27 -7.94 1.81
N LEU A 351 -28.05 -7.51 2.11
CA LEU A 351 -27.17 -8.08 3.14
C LEU A 351 -27.17 -7.15 4.35
N THR A 352 -27.50 -7.66 5.53
CA THR A 352 -27.53 -6.83 6.74
C THR A 352 -26.13 -6.70 7.36
N GLY A 353 -25.69 -5.46 7.57
CA GLY A 353 -24.48 -5.13 8.33
C GLY A 353 -24.74 -5.15 9.83
N THR A 354 -24.05 -6.00 10.57
CA THR A 354 -24.20 -6.09 12.04
C THR A 354 -23.70 -4.83 12.77
N HIS A 355 -22.84 -4.03 12.12
CA HIS A 355 -22.17 -2.88 12.72
C HIS A 355 -23.00 -1.59 12.73
N ASN A 356 -23.94 -1.43 11.80
CA ASN A 356 -24.77 -0.23 11.69
C ASN A 356 -26.24 -0.51 11.34
N GLN A 357 -26.63 -1.78 11.23
CA GLN A 357 -27.98 -2.22 10.87
C GLN A 357 -28.46 -1.76 9.48
N LEU A 358 -27.55 -1.29 8.62
CA LEU A 358 -27.86 -0.93 7.24
C LEU A 358 -27.95 -2.18 6.36
N SER A 359 -28.67 -2.03 5.25
CA SER A 359 -28.74 -3.03 4.18
C SER A 359 -27.80 -2.65 3.05
N TYR A 360 -26.97 -3.61 2.65
CA TYR A 360 -25.98 -3.46 1.59
C TYR A 360 -26.34 -4.32 0.39
N TYR A 361 -26.01 -3.82 -0.79
CA TYR A 361 -25.91 -4.62 -2.01
C TYR A 361 -24.45 -4.67 -2.44
N MET A 362 -23.98 -5.85 -2.82
CA MET A 362 -22.60 -6.07 -3.22
C MET A 362 -22.52 -6.71 -4.61
N THR A 363 -21.55 -6.28 -5.40
CA THR A 363 -21.16 -6.94 -6.64
C THR A 363 -19.82 -7.64 -6.41
N ILE A 364 -19.80 -8.97 -6.53
CA ILE A 364 -18.65 -9.82 -6.19
C ILE A 364 -18.37 -10.86 -7.28
N CYS A 365 -17.18 -11.47 -7.28
CA CYS A 365 -16.77 -12.54 -8.18
C CYS A 365 -16.92 -13.95 -7.56
N ASN A 366 -17.85 -14.12 -6.63
CA ASN A 366 -18.06 -15.35 -5.87
C ASN A 366 -19.56 -15.56 -5.57
N THR A 367 -19.92 -16.62 -4.85
CA THR A 367 -21.29 -16.84 -4.38
C THR A 367 -21.67 -15.82 -3.30
N CYS A 368 -22.94 -15.42 -3.27
CA CYS A 368 -23.42 -14.44 -2.30
C CYS A 368 -23.25 -14.92 -0.85
N PRO A 369 -22.71 -14.08 0.05
CA PRO A 369 -22.61 -14.39 1.47
C PRO A 369 -24.01 -14.32 2.13
N ARG A 370 -24.12 -14.84 3.36
CA ARG A 370 -25.39 -14.81 4.12
C ARG A 370 -25.64 -13.45 4.76
N ASN A 371 -24.58 -12.79 5.22
CA ASN A 371 -24.59 -11.49 5.88
C ASN A 371 -23.64 -10.53 5.16
N TYR A 372 -23.71 -9.25 5.47
CA TYR A 372 -22.73 -8.30 4.96
C TYR A 372 -21.36 -8.62 5.58
N PRO A 373 -20.32 -8.89 4.78
CA PRO A 373 -18.97 -9.11 5.28
C PRO A 373 -18.49 -7.88 6.06
N TRP A 374 -17.89 -8.06 7.22
CA TRP A 374 -17.42 -6.94 8.04
C TRP A 374 -16.33 -7.37 9.03
N VAL A 375 -15.85 -6.43 9.83
CA VAL A 375 -14.89 -6.67 10.92
C VAL A 375 -15.41 -7.78 11.84
N GLY A 376 -14.61 -8.83 12.04
CA GLY A 376 -14.96 -10.01 12.82
C GLY A 376 -15.79 -11.08 12.09
N ASN A 377 -16.36 -10.77 10.91
CA ASN A 377 -16.96 -11.74 9.98
C ASN A 377 -16.61 -11.38 8.53
N PRO A 378 -15.33 -11.50 8.13
CA PRO A 378 -14.83 -10.90 6.90
C PRO A 378 -15.35 -11.56 5.61
N LEU A 379 -16.03 -12.71 5.70
CA LEU A 379 -16.63 -13.39 4.55
C LEU A 379 -18.17 -13.39 4.60
N GLY A 380 -18.79 -12.73 5.59
CA GLY A 380 -20.25 -12.65 5.71
C GLY A 380 -20.92 -14.02 5.86
N GLN A 381 -20.24 -14.97 6.52
CA GLN A 381 -20.70 -16.35 6.68
C GLN A 381 -21.67 -16.52 7.84
#